data_AF-A0A9X3MAQ3-F1
#
_entry.id   AF-A0A9X3MAQ3-F1
#
_cell.length_a   1.000
_cell.length_b   1.000
_cell.length_c   1.000
_cell.angle_alpha   90.00
_cell.angle_beta   90.00
_cell.angle_gamma   90.00
#
_symmetry.space_group_name_H-M   'P 1'
#
loop_
_entity.id
_entity.type
_entity.pdbx_description
1 polymer ?
#
loop_
_entity_poly.entity_id
_entity_poly.type
_entity_poly.pdbx_seq_one_letter_code
_entity_poly.pdbx_strand_id
1 'polypeptide(L)'
;MAVYAYNNSDAESTSGDLNGVMNQIESTLSEMDSDIRKLASSWEGSEQEEYSQVHGKWSSAAHNLKEILGQIRGALDENTQSVAETRGRASQAIAGS
;
A
#
# COMPACT_ATOMS: atom_id res chain seq x y z
N MET A 1 -3.97 12.75 30.46
CA MET A 1 -4.26 11.39 29.93
C MET A 1 -5.08 11.37 28.65
N ALA A 2 -5.93 12.37 28.35
CA ALA A 2 -6.76 12.38 27.12
C ALA A 2 -5.97 12.48 25.79
N VAL A 3 -4.88 13.24 25.75
CA VAL A 3 -4.07 13.45 24.53
C VAL A 3 -3.35 12.16 24.05
N TYR A 4 -2.95 11.30 24.99
CA TYR A 4 -2.30 10.02 24.68
C TYR A 4 -3.27 8.97 24.14
N ALA A 5 -4.52 8.98 24.60
CA ALA A 5 -5.56 8.08 24.09
C ALA A 5 -6.06 8.52 22.70
N TYR A 6 -6.21 9.83 22.49
CA TYR A 6 -6.63 10.41 21.21
C TYR A 6 -5.65 10.10 20.07
N ASN A 7 -4.34 10.27 20.31
CA ASN A 7 -3.32 9.92 19.30
C ASN A 7 -3.24 8.42 18.97
N ASN A 8 -3.70 7.54 19.88
CA ASN A 8 -3.64 6.09 19.67
C ASN A 8 -4.81 5.58 18.83
N SER A 9 -6.04 6.06 19.08
CA SER A 9 -7.19 5.73 18.22
C SER A 9 -6.97 6.23 16.79
N ASP A 10 -6.34 7.39 16.65
CA ASP A 10 -6.09 7.99 15.34
C ASP A 10 -5.04 7.19 14.56
N ALA A 11 -3.98 6.70 15.22
CA ALA A 11 -2.95 5.88 14.58
C ALA A 11 -3.47 4.50 14.13
N GLU A 12 -4.23 3.81 14.99
CA GLU A 12 -4.82 2.50 14.66
C GLU A 12 -5.88 2.62 13.55
N SER A 13 -6.73 3.65 13.60
CA SER A 13 -7.71 3.92 12.53
C SER A 13 -7.02 4.23 11.20
N THR A 14 -5.99 5.09 11.22
CA THR A 14 -5.25 5.49 10.02
C THR A 14 -4.55 4.30 9.36
N SER A 15 -4.01 3.36 10.15
CA SER A 15 -3.40 2.13 9.62
C SER A 15 -4.43 1.20 8.97
N GLY A 16 -5.62 1.06 9.55
CA GLY A 16 -6.74 0.32 8.95
C GLY A 16 -7.19 0.91 7.62
N ASP A 17 -7.37 2.24 7.57
CA ASP A 17 -7.77 2.96 6.38
C ASP A 17 -6.72 2.86 5.27
N LEU A 18 -5.43 2.99 5.61
CA LEU A 18 -4.33 2.86 4.65
C LEU A 18 -4.23 1.46 4.08
N ASN A 19 -4.38 0.41 4.90
CA ASN A 19 -4.48 -0.96 4.40
C ASN A 19 -5.67 -1.15 3.44
N GLY A 20 -6.81 -0.52 3.72
CA GLY A 20 -7.97 -0.52 2.83
C GLY A 20 -7.68 0.14 1.48
N VAL A 21 -7.07 1.32 1.48
CA VAL A 21 -6.67 2.05 0.27
C VAL A 21 -5.64 1.24 -0.53
N MET A 22 -4.66 0.61 0.14
CA MET A 22 -3.67 -0.24 -0.52
C MET A 22 -4.30 -1.42 -1.24
N ASN A 23 -5.23 -2.12 -0.60
CA ASN A 23 -5.97 -3.23 -1.23
C ASN A 23 -6.78 -2.77 -2.46
N GLN A 24 -7.37 -1.58 -2.40
CA GLN A 24 -8.08 -0.99 -3.55
C GLN A 24 -7.13 -0.68 -4.70
N ILE A 25 -5.95 -0.13 -4.43
CA ILE A 25 -4.95 0.14 -5.47
C ILE A 25 -4.46 -1.18 -6.10
N GLU A 26 -4.21 -2.22 -5.30
CA GLU A 26 -3.83 -3.54 -5.82
C GLU A 26 -4.92 -4.17 -6.70
N SER A 27 -6.19 -4.07 -6.30
CA SER A 27 -7.32 -4.54 -7.12
C SER A 27 -7.38 -3.77 -8.44
N THR A 28 -7.28 -2.45 -8.38
CA THR A 28 -7.32 -1.58 -9.57
C THR A 28 -6.18 -1.90 -10.54
N LEU A 29 -4.96 -2.12 -10.03
CA LEU A 29 -3.81 -2.52 -10.86
C LEU A 29 -4.02 -3.89 -11.52
N SER A 30 -4.61 -4.83 -10.79
CA SER A 30 -4.93 -6.17 -11.30
C SER A 30 -6.01 -6.13 -12.38
N GLU A 31 -7.04 -5.30 -12.19
CA GLU A 31 -8.10 -5.06 -13.16
C GLU A 31 -7.56 -4.44 -14.45
N MET A 32 -6.73 -3.39 -14.32
CA MET A 32 -6.11 -2.75 -15.48
C MET A 32 -5.16 -3.68 -16.25
N ASP A 33 -4.41 -4.56 -15.56
CA ASP A 33 -3.60 -5.59 -16.22
C ASP A 33 -4.48 -6.56 -17.04
N SER A 34 -5.61 -6.98 -16.48
CA SER A 34 -6.58 -7.82 -17.17
C SER A 34 -7.13 -7.15 -18.42
N ASP A 35 -7.47 -5.88 -18.33
CA ASP A 35 -8.05 -5.13 -19.44
C ASP A 35 -7.02 -4.85 -20.55
N ILE A 36 -5.77 -4.56 -20.20
CA ILE A 36 -4.70 -4.44 -21.19
C ILE A 36 -4.45 -5.77 -21.90
N ARG A 37 -4.50 -6.91 -21.19
CA ARG A 37 -4.40 -8.23 -21.82
C ARG A 37 -5.56 -8.54 -22.78
N LYS A 38 -6.78 -8.08 -22.47
CA LYS A 38 -7.93 -8.20 -23.39
C LYS A 38 -7.81 -7.29 -24.61
N LEU A 39 -7.30 -6.08 -24.41
CA LEU A 39 -7.04 -5.15 -25.51
C LEU A 39 -5.93 -5.68 -26.43
N ALA A 40 -4.91 -6.30 -25.86
CA ALA A 40 -3.83 -6.95 -26.60
C ALA A 40 -4.33 -7.99 -27.61
N SER A 41 -5.30 -8.82 -27.23
CA SER A 41 -5.86 -9.82 -28.15
C SER A 41 -6.68 -9.20 -29.27
N SER A 42 -7.15 -7.95 -29.11
CA SER A 42 -7.84 -7.21 -30.18
C SER A 42 -6.86 -6.50 -31.14
N TRP A 43 -5.62 -6.26 -30.71
CA TRP A 43 -4.59 -5.51 -31.45
C TRP A 43 -3.70 -6.39 -32.34
N GLU A 44 -3.86 -7.70 -32.29
CA GLU A 44 -3.08 -8.69 -33.06
C GLU A 44 -3.13 -8.49 -34.60
N GLY A 45 -4.03 -7.62 -35.10
CA GLY A 45 -4.17 -7.27 -36.51
C GLY A 45 -3.53 -5.94 -36.97
N SER A 46 -3.10 -5.04 -36.07
CA SER A 46 -2.55 -3.72 -36.44
C SER A 46 -1.47 -3.28 -35.44
N GLU A 47 -0.23 -3.14 -35.92
CA GLU A 47 0.89 -2.46 -35.21
C GLU A 47 1.42 -3.18 -33.94
N GLN A 48 2.07 -4.33 -34.15
CA GLN A 48 2.67 -5.16 -33.10
C GLN A 48 3.80 -4.48 -32.30
N GLU A 49 4.51 -3.52 -32.90
CA GLU A 49 5.64 -2.82 -32.26
C GLU A 49 5.19 -1.81 -31.20
N GLU A 50 4.17 -0.99 -31.52
CA GLU A 50 3.59 -0.02 -30.58
C GLU A 50 2.94 -0.70 -29.37
N TYR A 51 2.29 -1.85 -29.60
CA TYR A 51 1.73 -2.65 -28.51
C TYR A 51 2.79 -3.07 -27.49
N SER A 52 3.92 -3.62 -27.95
CA SER A 52 4.98 -4.12 -27.07
C SER A 52 5.53 -3.00 -26.15
N GLN A 53 5.61 -1.77 -26.66
CA GLN A 53 6.06 -0.62 -25.90
C GLN A 53 5.03 -0.20 -24.85
N VAL A 54 3.74 -0.16 -25.19
CA VAL A 54 2.66 0.19 -24.26
C VAL A 54 2.57 -0.85 -23.14
N HIS A 55 2.61 -2.14 -23.49
CA HIS A 55 2.61 -3.22 -22.51
C HIS A 55 3.82 -3.15 -21.58
N GLY A 56 5.03 -2.93 -22.14
CA GLY A 56 6.25 -2.79 -21.35
C GLY A 56 6.22 -1.60 -20.38
N LYS A 57 5.77 -0.43 -20.86
CA LYS A 57 5.61 0.77 -20.02
C LYS A 57 4.59 0.54 -18.90
N TRP A 58 3.45 -0.06 -19.22
CA TRP A 58 2.42 -0.38 -18.23
C TRP A 58 2.94 -1.34 -17.16
N SER A 59 3.52 -2.48 -17.57
CA SER A 59 4.04 -3.48 -16.64
C SER A 59 5.09 -2.88 -15.71
N SER A 60 5.94 -1.99 -16.22
CA SER A 60 6.95 -1.29 -15.43
C SER A 60 6.34 -0.32 -14.42
N ALA A 61 5.34 0.47 -14.84
CA ALA A 61 4.63 1.40 -13.96
C ALA A 61 3.86 0.65 -12.85
N ALA A 62 3.18 -0.44 -13.20
CA ALA A 62 2.46 -1.28 -12.23
C ALA A 62 3.42 -1.93 -11.22
N HIS A 63 4.60 -2.35 -11.65
CA HIS A 63 5.62 -2.89 -10.75
C HIS A 63 6.11 -1.83 -9.77
N ASN A 64 6.46 -0.64 -10.26
CA ASN A 64 6.92 0.47 -9.42
C ASN A 64 5.85 0.89 -8.39
N LEU A 65 4.57 0.94 -8.80
CA LEU A 65 3.47 1.22 -7.88
C LEU A 65 3.36 0.15 -6.78
N LYS A 66 3.53 -1.13 -7.11
CA LYS A 66 3.54 -2.21 -6.11
C LYS A 66 4.73 -2.09 -5.14
N GLU A 67 5.91 -1.70 -5.63
CA GLU A 67 7.06 -1.46 -4.76
C GLU A 67 6.81 -0.30 -3.79
N ILE A 68 6.29 0.82 -4.28
CA ILE A 68 5.94 1.99 -3.45
C ILE A 68 4.90 1.60 -2.40
N LEU A 69 3.87 0.83 -2.78
CA LEU A 69 2.87 0.32 -1.84
C LEU A 69 3.51 -0.55 -0.75
N GLY A 70 4.42 -1.46 -1.13
CA GLY A 70 5.17 -2.28 -0.19
C GLY A 70 6.00 -1.45 0.80
N GLN A 71 6.66 -0.39 0.32
CA GLN A 71 7.43 0.54 1.15
C GLN A 71 6.53 1.30 2.14
N ILE A 72 5.37 1.77 1.69
CA ILE A 72 4.39 2.46 2.54
C ILE A 72 3.92 1.53 3.66
N ARG A 73 3.61 0.27 3.34
CA ARG A 73 3.23 -0.73 4.35
C ARG A 73 4.33 -1.00 5.35
N GLY A 74 5.57 -1.16 4.89
CA GLY A 74 6.72 -1.35 5.79
C GLY A 74 6.88 -0.19 6.78
N ALA A 75 6.79 1.05 6.29
CA ALA A 75 6.88 2.24 7.13
C ALA A 75 5.72 2.33 8.15
N LEU A 76 4.52 1.91 7.77
CA LEU A 76 3.35 1.83 8.66
C LEU A 76 3.52 0.78 9.77
N ASP A 77 4.00 -0.40 9.42
CA ASP A 77 4.26 -1.48 10.38
C ASP A 77 5.35 -1.07 11.38
N GLU A 78 6.44 -0.47 10.90
CA GLU A 78 7.51 0.08 11.74
C GLU A 78 7.00 1.17 12.70
N ASN A 79 6.16 2.09 12.21
CA ASN A 79 5.58 3.14 13.03
C ASN A 79 4.69 2.56 14.14
N THR A 80 3.83 1.59 13.77
CA THR A 80 2.93 0.92 14.72
C THR A 80 3.72 0.17 15.80
N GLN A 81 4.79 -0.54 15.43
CA GLN A 81 5.65 -1.23 16.37
C GLN A 81 6.36 -0.25 17.33
N SER A 82 6.89 0.86 16.80
CA SER A 82 7.54 1.90 17.61
C SER A 82 6.60 2.51 18.65
N VAL A 83 5.35 2.79 18.27
CA VAL A 83 4.30 3.26 19.19
C VAL A 83 3.98 2.21 20.26
N ALA A 84 3.87 0.94 19.89
CA ALA A 84 3.60 -0.16 20.82
C ALA A 84 4.75 -0.37 21.83
N GLU A 85 6.01 -0.29 21.39
CA GLU A 85 7.18 -0.39 22.26
C GLU A 85 7.27 0.80 23.24
N THR A 86 7.06 2.01 22.74
CA THR A 86 7.03 3.24 23.55
C THR A 86 5.94 3.14 24.62
N ARG A 87 4.77 2.59 24.27
CA ARG A 87 3.68 2.28 25.21
C ARG A 87 4.09 1.24 26.26
N GLY A 88 4.77 0.16 25.86
CA GLY A 88 5.27 -0.87 26.79
C GLY A 88 6.17 -0.26 27.86
N ARG A 89 7.12 0.57 27.45
CA ARG A 89 8.04 1.27 28.38
C ARG A 89 7.30 2.27 29.26
N ALA A 90 6.39 3.06 28.68
CA ALA A 90 5.60 4.01 29.45
C ALA A 90 4.75 3.30 30.51
N SER A 91 4.02 2.23 30.15
CA SER A 91 3.19 1.45 31.08
C SER A 91 3.98 0.81 32.22
N GLN A 92 5.18 0.30 31.94
CA GLN A 92 6.08 -0.25 32.95
C GLN A 92 6.58 0.82 33.92
N ALA A 93 6.86 2.04 33.42
CA ALA A 93 7.31 3.15 34.25
C ALA A 93 6.23 3.64 35.23
N ILE A 94 4.96 3.68 34.82
CA ILE A 94 3.83 4.07 35.69
C ILE A 94 3.39 2.95 36.64
N ALA A 95 3.61 1.68 36.28
CA ALA A 95 3.30 0.54 37.16
C ALA A 95 4.37 0.30 38.24
N GLY A 96 5.59 0.83 38.03
CA GLY A 96 6.69 0.78 38.99
C GLY A 96 6.80 1.99 39.93
N SER A 97 5.92 2.99 39.77
CA SER A 97 5.82 4.20 40.61
C SER A 97 4.55 4.19 41.45
#